data_AF-A0A958G9L3-F1
#
_entry.id   AF-A0A958G9L3-F1
#
_cell.length_a   1.000
_cell.length_b   1.000
_cell.length_c   1.000
_cell.angle_alpha   90.00
_cell.angle_beta   90.00
_cell.angle_gamma   90.00
#
_symmetry.space_group_name_H-M   'P 1'
#
loop_
_entity.id
_entity.type
_entity.pdbx_description
1 polymer ?
#
loop_
_entity_poly.entity_id
_entity_poly.type
_entity_poly.pdbx_seq_one_letter_code
_entity_poly.pdbx_strand_id
1 'polypeptide(L)'
;MNVKFLTFLCILLIGTSLWAQSGRQNPHGDIKWDCQDCHSTEAWHQMRSPLPFRHEETGFSLIGEHKFIDCASCHTSLTFARVATACADCHSDVHRGEFGNDCQSCHTPAGWQDQQAIL
;
A
#
# COMPACT_ATOMS: atom_id res chain seq x y z
N MET A 1 8.60 -57.74 38.81
CA MET A 1 7.31 -57.03 38.65
C MET A 1 7.57 -55.53 38.67
N ASN A 2 7.63 -54.86 37.51
CA ASN A 2 7.82 -53.41 37.43
C ASN A 2 6.97 -52.87 36.26
N VAL A 3 5.69 -52.61 36.55
CA VAL A 3 4.68 -52.14 35.59
C VAL A 3 4.71 -50.60 35.44
N LYS A 4 5.80 -49.93 35.85
CA LYS A 4 5.91 -48.45 35.81
C LYS A 4 6.57 -47.90 34.55
N PHE A 5 6.99 -48.74 33.60
CA PHE A 5 7.71 -48.28 32.40
C PHE A 5 6.83 -48.16 31.14
N LEU A 6 5.52 -48.48 31.22
CA LEU A 6 4.63 -48.47 30.07
C LEU A 6 3.76 -47.20 29.93
N THR A 7 3.99 -46.17 30.75
CA THR A 7 3.24 -44.90 30.69
C THR A 7 4.00 -43.74 30.07
N PHE A 8 5.28 -43.91 29.67
CA PHE A 8 6.08 -42.82 29.10
C PHE A 8 6.26 -42.85 27.58
N LEU A 9 5.74 -43.87 26.86
CA LEU A 9 5.90 -44.00 25.41
C LEU A 9 4.69 -43.55 24.58
N CYS A 10 3.77 -42.76 25.14
CA CYS A 10 2.65 -42.17 24.38
C CYS A 10 2.61 -40.63 24.38
N ILE A 11 3.53 -39.96 25.08
CA ILE A 11 3.58 -38.48 25.14
C ILE A 11 4.62 -37.90 24.14
N LEU A 12 5.18 -38.72 23.25
CA LEU A 12 5.97 -38.29 22.09
C LEU A 12 5.14 -38.20 20.79
N LEU A 13 3.82 -38.24 20.90
CA LEU A 13 2.87 -37.86 19.85
C LEU A 13 2.09 -36.58 20.23
N ILE A 14 2.60 -35.83 21.21
CA ILE A 14 2.13 -34.48 21.51
C ILE A 14 3.15 -33.52 20.91
N GLY A 15 2.76 -32.74 19.89
CA GLY A 15 3.31 -31.39 19.75
C GLY A 15 4.07 -31.00 18.49
N THR A 16 3.90 -31.65 17.33
CA THR A 16 4.52 -31.13 16.08
C THR A 16 3.55 -30.65 15.00
N SER A 17 2.23 -30.81 15.16
CA SER A 17 1.25 -30.34 14.16
C SER A 17 0.62 -28.98 14.46
N LEU A 18 1.04 -28.27 15.51
CA LEU A 18 0.68 -26.86 15.74
C LEU A 18 1.73 -25.90 15.17
N TRP A 19 2.20 -26.17 13.97
CA TRP A 19 2.63 -25.11 13.07
C TRP A 19 1.49 -24.96 12.07
N ALA A 20 0.33 -24.47 12.55
CA ALA A 20 -0.59 -23.81 11.65
C ALA A 20 0.23 -22.67 11.05
N GLN A 21 0.75 -22.90 9.84
CA GLN A 21 1.42 -21.89 9.05
C GLN A 21 0.48 -20.70 9.09
N SER A 22 0.90 -19.61 9.74
CA SER A 22 0.17 -18.35 9.69
C SER A 22 -0.07 -18.09 8.21
N GLY A 23 -1.31 -18.29 7.75
CA GLY A 23 -1.65 -18.12 6.35
C GLY A 23 -1.12 -16.77 5.92
N ARG A 24 -0.45 -16.71 4.76
CA ARG A 24 0.19 -15.49 4.26
C ARG A 24 -0.76 -14.32 4.50
N GLN A 25 -0.41 -13.44 5.42
CA GLN A 25 -1.28 -12.33 5.78
C GLN A 25 -1.30 -11.39 4.57
N ASN A 26 -2.49 -11.07 4.06
CA ASN A 26 -2.63 -10.10 2.98
C ASN A 26 -2.17 -8.73 3.50
N PRO A 27 -1.10 -8.13 2.95
CA PRO A 27 -0.61 -6.83 3.42
C PRO A 27 -1.57 -5.68 3.07
N HIS A 28 -2.60 -5.94 2.25
CA HIS A 28 -3.53 -4.93 1.75
C HIS A 28 -4.87 -4.85 2.51
N GLY A 29 -5.05 -5.63 3.58
CA GLY A 29 -6.31 -5.68 4.33
C GLY A 29 -7.46 -6.34 3.55
N ASP A 30 -8.69 -5.83 3.73
CA ASP A 30 -9.89 -6.28 2.99
C ASP A 30 -9.94 -5.62 1.60
N ILE A 31 -9.16 -6.16 0.66
CA ILE A 31 -9.22 -5.76 -0.74
C ILE A 31 -10.32 -6.55 -1.48
N LYS A 32 -11.13 -5.87 -2.30
CA LYS A 32 -12.22 -6.49 -3.07
C LYS A 32 -11.81 -7.16 -4.37
N TRP A 33 -10.55 -7.00 -4.78
CA TRP A 33 -9.98 -7.52 -6.02
C TRP A 33 -9.27 -8.85 -5.77
N ASP A 34 -9.19 -9.70 -6.79
CA ASP A 34 -8.46 -10.96 -6.69
C ASP A 34 -6.95 -10.68 -6.64
N CYS A 35 -6.20 -11.50 -5.90
CA CYS A 35 -4.74 -11.32 -5.77
C CYS A 35 -4.04 -11.24 -7.14
N GLN A 36 -4.53 -12.01 -8.11
CA GLN A 36 -4.00 -12.13 -9.47
C GLN A 36 -4.31 -10.93 -10.39
N ASP A 37 -5.18 -10.03 -9.96
CA ASP A 37 -5.44 -8.77 -10.67
C ASP A 37 -4.22 -7.85 -10.59
N CYS A 38 -3.49 -7.91 -9.47
CA CYS A 38 -2.30 -7.10 -9.22
C CYS A 38 -1.02 -7.93 -9.18
N HIS A 39 -1.02 -9.19 -8.77
CA HIS A 39 0.21 -9.99 -8.58
C HIS A 39 0.35 -11.13 -9.59
N SER A 40 1.58 -11.58 -9.81
CA SER A 40 1.87 -12.84 -10.50
C SER A 40 2.29 -13.92 -9.50
N THR A 41 2.03 -15.19 -9.81
CA THR A 41 2.47 -16.31 -8.96
C THR A 41 3.98 -16.53 -9.02
N GLU A 42 4.63 -16.04 -10.08
CA GLU A 42 6.08 -16.15 -10.30
C GLU A 42 6.87 -15.15 -9.43
N ALA A 43 6.32 -13.95 -9.21
CA ALA A 43 6.96 -12.90 -8.42
C ALA A 43 5.91 -12.05 -7.69
N TRP A 44 5.75 -12.31 -6.38
CA TRP A 44 4.81 -11.58 -5.51
C TRP A 44 5.24 -10.13 -5.18
N HIS A 45 6.49 -9.76 -5.46
CA HIS A 45 6.97 -8.39 -5.31
C HIS A 45 6.85 -7.57 -6.60
N GLN A 46 6.49 -8.20 -7.71
CA GLN A 46 6.24 -7.53 -8.98
C GLN A 46 4.76 -7.52 -9.27
N MET A 47 4.20 -6.31 -9.31
CA MET A 47 2.82 -6.13 -9.72
C MET A 47 2.70 -6.21 -11.24
N ARG A 48 1.54 -6.65 -11.70
CA ARG A 48 1.17 -6.64 -13.11
C ARG A 48 1.11 -5.21 -13.61
N SER A 49 1.48 -5.05 -14.88
CA SER A 49 1.30 -3.82 -15.63
C SER A 49 0.68 -4.18 -16.98
N PRO A 50 -0.43 -3.53 -17.39
CA PRO A 50 -1.15 -2.49 -16.66
C PRO A 50 -1.98 -3.04 -15.48
N LEU A 51 -2.23 -2.19 -14.48
CA LEU A 51 -3.16 -2.49 -13.39
C LEU A 51 -4.62 -2.32 -13.87
N PRO A 52 -5.57 -3.16 -13.40
CA PRO A 52 -6.99 -3.00 -13.75
C PRO A 52 -7.64 -1.80 -13.08
N PHE A 53 -7.12 -1.36 -11.93
CA PHE A 53 -7.59 -0.17 -11.24
C PHE A 53 -7.08 1.12 -11.90
N ARG A 54 -7.97 2.11 -12.04
CA ARG A 54 -7.70 3.39 -12.71
C ARG A 54 -8.05 4.57 -11.80
N HIS A 55 -7.05 5.40 -11.49
CA HIS A 55 -7.25 6.60 -10.66
C HIS A 55 -8.16 7.64 -11.32
N GLU A 56 -8.27 7.66 -12.65
CA GLU A 56 -9.11 8.59 -13.41
C GLU A 56 -10.62 8.38 -13.18
N GLU A 57 -10.99 7.23 -12.63
CA GLU A 57 -12.38 6.90 -12.27
C GLU A 57 -12.70 7.28 -10.81
N THR A 58 -11.75 7.94 -10.14
CA THR A 58 -11.87 8.39 -8.75
C THR A 58 -11.95 9.91 -8.66
N GLY A 59 -12.07 10.44 -7.44
CA GLY A 59 -11.99 11.89 -7.20
C GLY A 59 -10.57 12.47 -7.28
N PHE A 60 -9.54 11.64 -7.52
CA PHE A 60 -8.15 12.07 -7.58
C PHE A 60 -7.41 11.38 -8.74
N SER A 61 -7.47 12.02 -9.91
CA SER A 61 -6.72 11.58 -11.09
C SER A 61 -5.23 11.87 -10.94
N LEU A 62 -4.38 10.88 -11.18
CA LEU A 62 -2.94 11.08 -11.20
C LEU A 62 -2.54 11.83 -12.49
N ILE A 63 -2.11 13.07 -12.34
CA ILE A 63 -1.70 13.96 -13.43
C ILE A 63 -0.32 14.56 -13.16
N GLY A 64 0.38 14.96 -14.23
CA GLY A 64 1.76 15.44 -14.14
C GLY A 64 2.68 14.44 -13.44
N GLU A 65 3.48 14.93 -12.51
CA GLU A 65 4.47 14.15 -11.75
C GLU A 65 3.83 13.08 -10.85
N HIS A 66 2.58 13.25 -10.44
CA HIS A 66 1.86 12.23 -9.65
C HIS A 66 1.65 10.91 -10.42
N LYS A 67 1.87 10.88 -11.74
CA LYS A 67 1.79 9.64 -12.53
C LYS A 67 2.94 8.67 -12.27
N PHE A 68 4.04 9.15 -11.71
CA PHE A 68 5.30 8.40 -11.61
C PHE A 68 5.65 7.99 -10.17
N ILE A 69 4.81 8.33 -9.19
CA ILE A 69 5.03 7.96 -7.79
C ILE A 69 4.53 6.55 -7.50
N ASP A 70 5.13 5.91 -6.50
CA ASP A 70 4.71 4.60 -6.03
C ASP A 70 3.36 4.68 -5.30
N CYS A 71 2.58 3.60 -5.34
CA CYS A 71 1.28 3.56 -4.66
C CYS A 71 1.39 3.84 -3.15
N ALA A 72 2.51 3.42 -2.55
CA ALA A 72 2.81 3.60 -1.12
C ALA A 72 3.06 5.07 -0.74
N SER A 73 3.35 5.95 -1.71
CA SER A 73 3.52 7.39 -1.45
C SER A 73 2.23 8.04 -0.95
N CYS A 74 1.07 7.51 -1.33
CA CYS A 74 -0.22 7.95 -0.80
C CYS A 74 -0.86 6.89 0.12
N HIS A 75 -0.81 5.63 -0.27
CA HIS A 75 -1.37 4.51 0.51
C HIS A 75 -0.33 3.91 1.45
N THR A 76 0.10 4.69 2.45
CA THR A 76 1.21 4.35 3.35
C THR A 76 1.00 3.07 4.17
N SER A 77 -0.26 2.71 4.46
CA SER A 77 -0.63 1.45 5.13
C SER A 77 -0.79 0.27 4.16
N LEU A 78 -0.64 0.49 2.85
CA LEU A 78 -0.93 -0.46 1.77
C LEU A 78 -2.37 -0.99 1.73
N THR A 79 -3.26 -0.43 2.55
CA THR A 79 -4.70 -0.61 2.44
C THR A 79 -5.23 0.43 1.46
N PHE A 80 -5.63 0.00 0.26
CA PHE A 80 -6.06 0.88 -0.84
C PHE A 80 -7.47 1.47 -0.64
N ALA A 81 -7.71 2.05 0.54
CA ALA A 81 -8.88 2.84 0.87
C ALA A 81 -8.70 4.30 0.44
N ARG A 82 -9.75 5.12 0.57
CA ARG A 82 -9.66 6.57 0.31
C ARG A 82 -8.61 7.21 1.22
N VAL A 83 -7.79 8.05 0.60
CA VAL A 83 -6.78 8.89 1.27
C VAL A 83 -7.18 10.35 1.15
N ALA A 84 -6.60 11.19 1.99
CA ALA A 84 -6.76 12.64 1.89
C ALA A 84 -6.06 13.16 0.62
N THR A 85 -6.59 14.24 0.04
CA THR A 85 -6.25 14.68 -1.33
C THR A 85 -5.91 16.16 -1.42
N ALA A 86 -5.96 16.90 -0.31
CA ALA A 86 -5.50 18.28 -0.33
C ALA A 86 -3.98 18.30 -0.50
N CYS A 87 -3.46 19.33 -1.15
CA CYS A 87 -2.02 19.44 -1.41
C CYS A 87 -1.20 19.32 -0.12
N ALA A 88 -1.67 19.96 0.95
CA ALA A 88 -1.04 19.97 2.26
C ALA A 88 -1.13 18.63 3.03
N ASP A 89 -1.95 17.68 2.59
CA ASP A 89 -2.05 16.36 3.24
C ASP A 89 -0.80 15.51 2.97
N CYS A 90 -0.11 15.77 1.86
CA CYS A 90 1.10 15.06 1.45
C CYS A 90 2.33 15.98 1.34
N HIS A 91 2.14 17.25 0.97
CA HIS A 91 3.23 18.19 0.77
C HIS A 91 3.32 19.19 1.92
N SER A 92 4.51 19.33 2.48
CA SER A 92 4.80 20.38 3.46
C SER A 92 4.73 21.75 2.80
N ASP A 93 4.01 22.67 3.42
CA ASP A 93 3.96 24.05 2.97
C ASP A 93 5.23 24.83 3.38
N VAL A 94 6.09 25.07 2.40
CA VAL A 94 7.32 25.86 2.57
C VAL A 94 7.06 27.35 2.79
N HIS A 95 5.87 27.82 2.42
CA HIS A 95 5.43 29.21 2.60
C HIS A 95 4.81 29.47 3.98
N ARG A 96 4.70 28.44 4.83
CA ARG A 96 4.25 28.56 6.23
C ARG A 96 2.90 29.27 6.36
N GLY A 97 1.98 29.03 5.43
CA GLY A 97 0.62 29.54 5.42
C GLY A 97 0.46 30.95 4.85
N GLU A 98 1.52 31.58 4.36
CA GLU A 98 1.48 32.97 3.84
C GLU A 98 0.49 33.15 2.66
N PHE A 99 0.24 32.09 1.89
CA PHE A 99 -0.66 32.11 0.72
C PHE A 99 -1.95 31.28 0.90
N GLY A 100 -2.21 30.76 2.11
CA GLY A 100 -3.33 29.85 2.35
C GLY A 100 -3.22 28.52 1.58
N ASN A 101 -4.36 27.91 1.26
CA ASN A 101 -4.43 26.57 0.67
C ASN A 101 -4.58 26.56 -0.87
N ASP A 102 -4.51 27.72 -1.52
CA ASP A 102 -4.61 27.82 -2.98
C ASP A 102 -3.25 27.56 -3.65
N CYS A 103 -2.71 26.36 -3.42
CA CYS A 103 -1.41 25.96 -3.95
C CYS A 103 -1.37 26.03 -5.49
N GLN A 104 -2.51 25.80 -6.14
CA GLN A 104 -2.64 25.74 -7.59
C GLN A 104 -2.58 27.10 -8.29
N SER A 105 -2.69 28.21 -7.54
CA SER A 105 -2.43 29.55 -8.07
C SER A 105 -1.01 29.73 -8.58
N CYS A 106 -0.06 28.95 -8.03
CA CYS A 106 1.37 29.04 -8.30
C CYS A 106 1.99 27.70 -8.73
N HIS A 107 1.57 26.58 -8.13
CA HIS A 107 2.16 25.26 -8.36
C HIS A 107 1.16 24.32 -9.02
N THR A 108 1.56 23.69 -10.13
CA THR A 108 0.73 22.68 -10.78
C THR A 108 1.31 21.28 -10.55
N PRO A 109 0.50 20.22 -10.69
CA PRO A 109 1.02 18.85 -10.65
C PRO A 109 2.08 18.53 -11.72
N ALA A 110 2.28 19.39 -12.73
CA ALA A 110 3.33 19.21 -13.74
C ALA A 110 4.74 19.42 -13.19
N GLY A 111 4.90 20.11 -12.06
CA GLY A 111 6.19 20.32 -11.41
C GLY A 111 6.20 21.52 -10.47
N TRP A 112 7.11 21.48 -9.50
CA TRP A 112 7.30 22.56 -8.51
C TRP A 112 8.12 23.74 -9.04
N GLN A 113 8.77 23.58 -10.20
CA GLN A 113 9.71 24.57 -10.76
C GLN A 113 9.04 25.64 -11.62
N ASP A 114 7.72 25.57 -11.83
CA ASP A 114 7.01 26.57 -12.61
C ASP A 114 6.56 27.74 -11.75
N GLN A 115 7.39 28.78 -11.73
CA GLN A 115 6.93 30.14 -11.45
C GLN A 115 7.10 31.08 -12.66
N GLN A 116 7.76 30.65 -13.75
CA GLN A 116 8.26 31.57 -14.80
C GLN A 116 8.23 31.01 -16.24
N ALA A 117 7.27 30.16 -16.60
CA ALA A 117 7.03 29.83 -18.02
C ALA A 117 6.00 30.76 -18.70
N ILE A 118 5.53 31.81 -18.02
CA ILE A 118 4.66 32.86 -18.58
C ILE A 118 5.24 34.23 -18.22
N LEU A 119 6.40 34.55 -18.79
CA LEU A 119 6.76 35.91 -19.24
C LEU A 119 7.45 35.77 -20.60
#